data_AF-A0A2K4W3L6-F1
#
_entry.id   AF-A0A2K4W3L6-F1
#
_cell.length_a   1.000
_cell.length_b   1.000
_cell.length_c   1.000
_cell.angle_alpha   90.00
_cell.angle_beta   90.00
_cell.angle_gamma   90.00
#
_symmetry.space_group_name_H-M   'P 1'
#
loop_
_entity.id
_entity.type
_entity.pdbx_description
1 polymer ?
#
loop_
_entity_poly.entity_id
_entity_poly.type
_entity_poly.pdbx_seq_one_letter_code
_entity_poly.pdbx_strand_id
1 'polypeptide(L)'
;MLLWQGKDKQASLLVPSTDGDALFAICTLSRVDPEHDGRLLALALHLNLSPVHTMSACIALDVEQNTLCLRYTHDLGGNGADTLLLALENAQALAEQIKQVIENFRHDQGRR
;
A
#
# COMPACT_ATOMS: atom_id res chain seq x y z
N MET A 1 -14.59 6.85 -6.76
CA MET A 1 -13.14 6.57 -6.73
C MET A 1 -12.43 7.78 -7.32
N LEU A 2 -11.48 8.35 -6.57
CA LEU A 2 -10.74 9.54 -6.97
C LEU A 2 -9.25 9.20 -7.06
N LEU A 3 -8.55 9.76 -8.05
CA LEU A 3 -7.10 9.69 -8.11
C LEU A 3 -6.53 10.89 -7.38
N TRP A 4 -5.79 10.65 -6.30
CA TRP A 4 -5.09 11.69 -5.57
C TRP A 4 -3.60 11.69 -5.93
N GLN A 5 -3.10 12.87 -6.27
CA GLN A 5 -1.69 13.11 -6.54
C GLN A 5 -1.09 13.75 -5.30
N GLY A 6 -0.25 13.00 -4.61
CA GLY A 6 0.49 13.51 -3.48
C GLY A 6 1.81 14.13 -3.90
N LYS A 7 2.76 14.19 -2.97
CA LYS A 7 4.10 14.72 -3.24
C LYS A 7 4.84 13.81 -4.23
N ASP A 8 5.77 14.38 -4.99
CA ASP A 8 6.65 13.65 -5.93
C ASP A 8 5.92 12.82 -7.00
N LYS A 9 4.74 13.25 -7.43
CA LYS A 9 3.90 12.57 -8.45
C LYS A 9 3.45 11.16 -8.05
N GLN A 10 3.46 10.86 -6.75
CA GLN A 10 2.90 9.62 -6.26
C GLN A 10 1.38 9.67 -6.36
N ALA A 11 0.82 8.66 -7.01
CA ALA A 11 -0.61 8.54 -7.18
C ALA A 11 -1.17 7.49 -6.21
N SER A 12 -2.19 7.88 -5.45
CA SER A 12 -2.98 6.96 -4.64
C SER A 12 -4.43 6.99 -5.10
N LEU A 13 -5.04 5.83 -5.08
CA LEU A 13 -6.45 5.69 -5.35
C LEU A 13 -7.23 5.89 -4.04
N LEU A 14 -8.16 6.83 -4.04
CA LEU A 14 -9.05 7.10 -2.92
C LEU A 14 -10.41 6.45 -3.18
N VAL A 15 -10.78 5.53 -2.31
CA VAL A 15 -12.02 4.78 -2.38
C VAL A 15 -12.80 5.00 -1.09
N PRO A 16 -13.97 5.64 -1.12
CA PRO A 16 -14.81 5.71 0.07
C PRO A 16 -15.36 4.33 0.42
N SER A 17 -15.53 4.10 1.71
CA SER A 17 -16.35 3.00 2.23
C SER A 17 -17.80 3.11 1.75
N THR A 18 -18.52 1.98 1.80
CA THR A 18 -19.92 1.89 1.35
C THR A 18 -20.89 2.70 2.21
N ASP A 19 -20.60 2.77 3.50
CA ASP A 19 -21.28 3.55 4.54
C ASP A 19 -20.80 5.00 4.62
N GLY A 20 -19.65 5.31 4.03
CA GLY A 20 -19.13 6.68 3.92
C GLY A 20 -18.47 7.20 5.20
N ASP A 21 -18.24 6.33 6.18
CA ASP A 21 -17.58 6.65 7.44
C ASP A 21 -16.05 6.53 7.35
N ALA A 22 -15.53 5.83 6.34
CA ALA A 22 -14.11 5.67 6.11
C ALA A 22 -13.69 5.96 4.65
N LEU A 23 -12.41 6.30 4.49
CA LEU A 23 -11.72 6.44 3.22
C LEU A 23 -10.55 5.47 3.14
N PHE A 24 -10.50 4.68 2.07
CA PHE A 24 -9.35 3.84 1.75
C PHE A 24 -8.40 4.57 0.81
N ALA A 25 -7.12 4.60 1.17
CA ALA A 25 -6.04 5.02 0.28
C ALA A 25 -5.27 3.79 -0.19
N ILE A 26 -5.26 3.57 -1.50
CA ILE A 26 -4.60 2.42 -2.13
C ILE A 26 -3.40 2.91 -2.93
N CYS A 27 -2.21 2.43 -2.57
CA CYS A 27 -0.96 2.72 -3.25
C CYS A 27 -0.46 1.44 -3.93
N THR A 28 -0.22 1.50 -5.24
CA THR A 28 0.42 0.38 -5.96
C THR A 28 1.85 0.20 -5.50
N LEU A 29 2.23 -1.04 -5.15
CA LEU A 29 3.58 -1.39 -4.73
C LEU A 29 4.37 -2.02 -5.88
N SER A 30 3.94 -3.18 -6.36
CA SER A 30 4.65 -3.93 -7.40
C SER A 30 3.70 -4.85 -8.15
N ARG A 31 3.99 -5.11 -9.42
CA ARG A 31 3.33 -6.21 -10.15
C ARG A 31 3.83 -7.54 -9.60
N VAL A 32 3.03 -8.58 -9.74
CA VAL A 32 3.33 -9.94 -9.33
C VAL A 32 3.26 -10.83 -10.55
N ASP A 33 4.26 -11.68 -10.72
CA ASP A 33 4.18 -12.84 -11.59
C ASP A 33 3.82 -14.07 -10.72
N PRO A 34 2.58 -14.59 -10.80
CA PRO A 34 2.16 -15.71 -9.96
C PRO A 34 3.03 -16.97 -10.06
N GLU A 35 3.72 -17.17 -11.19
CA GLU A 35 4.56 -18.35 -11.42
C GLU A 35 5.93 -18.24 -10.73
N HIS A 36 6.43 -17.01 -10.54
CA HIS A 36 7.80 -16.75 -10.10
C HIS A 36 7.89 -16.01 -8.75
N ASP A 37 6.87 -15.24 -8.39
CA ASP A 37 6.88 -14.34 -7.24
C ASP A 37 6.28 -14.95 -5.95
N GLY A 38 6.21 -16.29 -5.85
CA GLY A 38 5.70 -16.96 -4.64
C GLY A 38 6.43 -16.54 -3.35
N ARG A 39 7.75 -16.30 -3.44
CA ARG A 39 8.56 -15.79 -2.31
C ARG A 39 8.26 -14.32 -1.99
N LEU A 40 7.91 -13.51 -2.98
CA LEU A 40 7.50 -12.12 -2.78
C LEU A 40 6.15 -12.06 -2.06
N LEU A 41 5.21 -12.95 -2.41
CA LEU A 41 3.94 -13.08 -1.68
C LEU A 41 4.17 -13.46 -0.21
N ALA A 42 5.10 -14.38 0.06
CA ALA A 42 5.47 -14.73 1.43
C ALA A 42 6.09 -13.54 2.19
N LEU A 43 6.93 -12.72 1.54
CA LEU A 43 7.46 -11.49 2.12
C LEU A 43 6.33 -10.49 2.44
N ALA A 44 5.39 -10.28 1.51
CA ALA A 44 4.26 -9.37 1.73
C ALA A 44 3.41 -9.81 2.92
N LEU A 45 3.14 -11.11 3.05
CA LEU A 45 2.46 -11.67 4.22
C LEU A 45 3.27 -11.46 5.51
N HIS A 46 4.58 -11.69 5.47
CA HIS A 46 5.45 -11.48 6.63
C HIS A 46 5.44 -10.03 7.11
N LEU A 47 5.52 -9.07 6.19
CA LEU A 47 5.45 -7.63 6.51
C LEU A 47 4.11 -7.27 7.18
N ASN A 48 2.99 -7.89 6.77
CA ASN A 48 1.68 -7.70 7.42
C ASN A 48 1.61 -8.25 8.85
N LEU A 49 2.43 -9.24 9.22
CA LEU A 49 2.38 -9.85 10.57
C LEU A 49 2.97 -8.93 11.65
N SER A 50 3.67 -7.88 11.28
CA SER A 50 4.25 -6.90 12.19
C SER A 50 3.62 -5.53 11.95
N PRO A 51 2.72 -5.06 12.82
CA PRO A 51 2.03 -3.77 12.67
C PRO A 51 2.99 -2.56 12.57
N VAL A 52 4.20 -2.70 13.12
CA VAL A 52 5.27 -1.69 13.02
C VAL A 52 5.68 -1.46 11.56
N HIS A 53 5.60 -2.48 10.70
CA HIS A 53 6.03 -2.38 9.30
C HIS A 53 4.97 -1.78 8.38
N THR A 54 3.72 -1.71 8.81
CA THR A 54 2.63 -1.21 7.94
C THR A 54 1.87 -0.02 8.53
N MET A 55 2.17 0.42 9.75
CA MET A 55 1.49 1.55 10.40
C MET A 55 -0.05 1.42 10.36
N SER A 56 -0.56 0.20 10.60
CA SER A 56 -1.98 -0.18 10.51
C SER A 56 -2.57 -0.21 9.09
N ALA A 57 -1.78 0.03 8.04
CA ALA A 57 -2.13 -0.33 6.68
C ALA A 57 -1.98 -1.84 6.46
N CYS A 58 -2.51 -2.35 5.35
CA CYS A 58 -2.33 -3.74 4.95
C CYS A 58 -1.79 -3.82 3.53
N ILE A 59 -0.82 -4.71 3.30
CA ILE A 59 -0.41 -5.11 1.95
C ILE A 59 -1.42 -6.14 1.45
N ALA A 60 -2.10 -5.84 0.36
CA ALA A 60 -3.08 -6.70 -0.29
C ALA A 60 -2.60 -7.11 -1.68
N LEU A 61 -3.14 -8.21 -2.19
CA LEU A 61 -3.00 -8.62 -3.58
C LEU A 61 -4.30 -8.27 -4.31
N ASP A 62 -4.20 -7.40 -5.30
CA ASP A 62 -5.20 -7.28 -6.36
C ASP A 62 -4.98 -8.44 -7.33
N VAL A 63 -5.84 -9.45 -7.25
CA VAL A 63 -5.76 -10.68 -8.06
C VAL A 63 -6.11 -10.40 -9.53
N GLU A 64 -7.00 -9.45 -9.79
CA GLU A 64 -7.41 -9.11 -11.16
C GLU A 64 -6.28 -8.41 -11.92
N GLN A 65 -5.53 -7.55 -11.22
CA GLN A 65 -4.41 -6.81 -11.79
C GLN A 65 -3.05 -7.47 -11.52
N ASN A 66 -3.01 -8.61 -10.83
CA ASN A 66 -1.79 -9.26 -10.34
C ASN A 66 -0.81 -8.25 -9.72
N THR A 67 -1.29 -7.45 -8.77
CA THR A 67 -0.55 -6.31 -8.23
C THR A 67 -0.62 -6.30 -6.72
N LEU A 68 0.53 -6.17 -6.07
CA LEU A 68 0.58 -5.85 -4.64
C LEU A 68 0.30 -4.37 -4.44
N CYS A 69 -0.54 -4.08 -3.45
CA CYS A 69 -0.94 -2.73 -3.10
C CYS A 69 -0.95 -2.55 -1.58
N LEU A 70 -0.57 -1.36 -1.13
CA LEU A 70 -0.75 -0.94 0.25
C LEU A 70 -2.11 -0.28 0.38
N ARG A 71 -2.96 -0.79 1.27
CA ARG A 71 -4.26 -0.21 1.59
C ARG A 71 -4.23 0.35 3.01
N TYR A 72 -4.36 1.66 3.11
CA TYR A 72 -4.55 2.37 4.36
C TYR A 72 -6.03 2.73 4.53
N THR A 73 -6.52 2.68 5.77
CA THR A 73 -7.92 3.05 6.11
C THR A 73 -7.90 4.26 7.02
N HIS A 74 -8.64 5.30 6.63
CA HIS A 74 -8.83 6.52 7.42
C HIS A 74 -10.29 6.64 7.85
N ASP A 75 -10.54 6.82 9.14
CA ASP A 75 -11.87 7.09 9.69
C ASP A 75 -12.21 8.58 9.53
N LEU A 76 -13.35 8.86 8.89
CA LEU A 76 -13.90 10.20 8.63
C LEU A 76 -14.85 10.66 9.76
N GLY A 77 -15.25 9.78 10.67
CA GLY A 77 -16.24 10.03 11.73
C GLY A 77 -15.76 10.91 12.89
N GLY A 78 -14.48 11.25 12.97
CA GLY A 78 -13.95 11.98 14.15
C GLY A 78 -12.80 12.95 13.92
N ASN A 79 -12.22 13.05 12.70
CA ASN A 79 -10.98 13.77 12.47
C ASN A 79 -11.12 14.83 11.36
N GLY A 80 -10.50 16.01 11.56
CA GLY A 80 -10.54 17.13 10.61
C GLY A 80 -9.69 16.91 9.36
N ALA A 81 -9.94 17.68 8.29
CA ALA A 81 -9.30 17.51 6.97
C ALA A 81 -7.75 17.53 6.99
N ASP A 82 -7.12 18.28 7.91
CA ASP A 82 -5.66 18.35 8.05
C ASP A 82 -5.05 17.00 8.46
N THR A 83 -5.81 16.22 9.25
CA THR A 83 -5.37 14.87 9.68
C THR A 83 -5.44 13.87 8.53
N LEU A 84 -6.38 14.05 7.60
CA LEU A 84 -6.49 13.21 6.42
C LEU A 84 -5.32 13.44 5.48
N LEU A 85 -4.97 14.69 5.17
CA LEU A 85 -3.86 15.00 4.27
C LEU A 85 -2.54 14.41 4.80
N LEU A 86 -2.24 14.60 6.09
CA LEU A 86 -1.05 14.03 6.72
C LEU A 86 -1.06 12.50 6.67
N ALA A 87 -2.21 11.86 6.92
CA ALA A 87 -2.34 10.42 6.85
C ALA A 87 -2.09 9.87 5.43
N LEU A 88 -2.60 10.56 4.40
CA LEU A 88 -2.36 10.21 3.00
C LEU A 88 -0.88 10.35 2.61
N GLU A 89 -0.22 11.43 3.03
CA GLU A 89 1.22 11.63 2.80
C GLU A 89 2.05 10.53 3.48
N ASN A 90 1.72 10.15 4.72
CA ASN A 90 2.39 9.07 5.44
C ASN A 90 2.18 7.71 4.76
N ALA A 91 0.97 7.42 4.28
CA ALA A 91 0.67 6.19 3.56
C ALA A 91 1.47 6.08 2.25
N GLN A 92 1.69 7.20 1.56
CA GLN A 92 2.53 7.27 0.37
C GLN A 92 4.02 7.06 0.69
N ALA A 93 4.53 7.75 1.71
CA ALA A 93 5.91 7.56 2.17
C ALA A 93 6.18 6.10 2.58
N LEU A 94 5.24 5.48 3.29
CA LEU A 94 5.31 4.06 3.65
C LEU A 94 5.29 3.15 2.42
N ALA A 95 4.40 3.42 1.45
CA ALA A 95 4.35 2.64 0.22
C ALA A 95 5.70 2.68 -0.51
N GLU A 96 6.36 3.83 -0.55
CA GLU A 96 7.67 3.97 -1.19
C GLU A 96 8.77 3.19 -0.47
N GLN A 97 8.76 3.20 0.87
CA GLN A 97 9.68 2.37 1.66
C GLN A 97 9.48 0.88 1.37
N ILE A 98 8.23 0.42 1.31
CA ILE A 98 7.90 -0.98 1.02
C ILE A 98 8.31 -1.34 -0.42
N LYS A 99 8.12 -0.47 -1.40
CA LYS A 99 8.61 -0.69 -2.77
C LYS A 99 10.12 -0.91 -2.78
N GLN A 100 10.88 -0.08 -2.07
CA GLN A 100 12.34 -0.25 -2.01
C GLN A 100 12.73 -1.61 -1.40
N VAL A 101 12.00 -2.06 -0.36
CA VAL A 101 12.20 -3.39 0.23
C VAL A 101 11.92 -4.49 -0.79
N ILE A 102 10.82 -4.38 -1.55
CA ILE A 102 10.45 -5.34 -2.60
C ILE A 102 11.50 -5.39 -3.71
N GLU A 103 11.97 -4.24 -4.20
CA GLU A 103 12.99 -4.17 -5.24
C GLU A 103 14.32 -4.78 -4.79
N ASN A 104 14.76 -4.47 -3.57
CA ASN A 104 15.97 -5.07 -3.00
C ASN A 104 15.82 -6.60 -2.89
N PHE A 105 14.66 -7.07 -2.44
CA PHE A 105 14.38 -8.50 -2.33
C PHE A 105 14.38 -9.20 -3.70
N ARG A 106 13.80 -8.59 -4.74
CA ARG A 106 13.86 -9.11 -6.12
C ARG A 106 15.30 -9.21 -6.61
N HIS A 107 16.10 -8.16 -6.39
CA HIS A 107 17.52 -8.16 -6.75
C HIS A 107 18.32 -9.27 -6.07
N ASP A 108 18.06 -9.54 -4.79
CA ASP A 108 18.75 -10.59 -4.04
C ASP A 108 18.37 -12.01 -4.48
N GLN A 109 17.16 -12.19 -5.02
CA GLN A 109 16.75 -13.47 -5.62
C GLN A 109 17.38 -13.72 -6.98
N GLY A 110 17.50 -12.71 -7.83
CA GLY A 110 18.11 -12.85 -9.16
C GLY A 110 19.63 -13.08 -9.14
N ARG A 111 20.28 -12.91 -7.97
CA ARG A 111 21.70 -13.20 -7.75
C ARG A 111 22.00 -14.64 -7.31
N ARG A 112 20.98 -15.46 -7.09
CA ARG A 112 21.10 -16.87 -6.67
C ARG A 112 20.78 -17.80 -7.82
#